data_AF-A0A3N5MJC5-F1
#
_entry.id   AF-A0A3N5MJC5-F1
#
_cell.length_a   1.000
_cell.length_b   1.000
_cell.length_c   1.000
_cell.angle_alpha   90.00
_cell.angle_beta   90.00
_cell.angle_gamma   90.00
#
_symmetry.space_group_name_H-M   'P 1'
#
loop_
_entity.id
_entity.type
_entity.pdbx_description
1 polymer ?
#
loop_
_entity_poly.entity_id
_entity_poly.type
_entity_poly.pdbx_seq_one_letter_code
_entity_poly.pdbx_strand_id
1 'polypeptide(L)'
;MKRRIGPFREDTLYEGDALALMPQVPDGAVDLIVTDPPFAIDFKAQRLNYNRTGSNVLEGYHEIPKEEYGEFTRRWMAEAARVLSPKGSMYIFSGWNRLRDILEGIDTAGFTTINHLIWKYQFGVCTKKKYVTSHYHIL
;
A
#
# COMPACT_ATOMS: atom_id res chain seq x y z
N MET A 1 18.04 -14.98 -19.21
CA MET A 1 17.93 -13.66 -19.85
C MET A 1 17.59 -12.65 -18.76
N LYS A 2 18.40 -11.60 -18.56
CA LYS A 2 18.09 -10.58 -17.53
C LYS A 2 16.78 -9.90 -17.91
N ARG A 3 15.80 -9.85 -17.01
CA ARG A 3 14.56 -9.09 -17.23
C ARG A 3 14.92 -7.61 -17.35
N ARG A 4 14.32 -6.93 -18.32
CA ARG A 4 14.47 -5.48 -18.44
C ARG A 4 13.48 -4.84 -17.46
N ILE A 5 14.02 -4.15 -16.46
CA ILE A 5 13.26 -3.36 -15.48
C ILE A 5 13.35 -1.86 -15.79
N GLY A 6 13.42 -1.49 -17.07
CA GLY A 6 13.49 -0.09 -17.50
C GLY A 6 14.79 0.60 -17.05
N PRO A 7 14.73 1.84 -16.50
CA PRO A 7 15.90 2.57 -16.01
C PRO A 7 16.41 2.07 -14.65
N PHE A 8 15.72 1.10 -14.05
CA PHE A 8 16.01 0.61 -12.70
C PHE A 8 17.09 -0.49 -12.69
N ARG A 9 17.61 -0.77 -11.49
CA ARG A 9 18.59 -1.79 -11.19
C ARG A 9 18.06 -2.65 -10.06
N GLU A 10 18.40 -3.94 -10.09
CA GLU A 10 18.10 -4.88 -9.01
C GLU A 10 18.77 -4.39 -7.70
N ASP A 11 18.20 -4.77 -6.56
CA ASP A 11 18.72 -4.48 -5.21
C ASP A 11 19.01 -2.99 -4.94
N THR A 12 18.19 -2.10 -5.52
CA THR A 12 18.39 -0.64 -5.46
C THR A 12 17.15 0.06 -4.92
N LEU A 13 17.36 1.03 -4.01
CA LEU A 13 16.31 1.92 -3.52
C LEU A 13 16.14 3.12 -4.45
N TYR A 14 14.90 3.44 -4.78
CA TYR A 14 14.55 4.63 -5.57
C TYR A 14 13.67 5.56 -4.74
N GLU A 15 14.08 6.82 -4.66
CA GLU A 15 13.33 7.89 -4.01
C GLU A 15 12.44 8.59 -5.04
N GLY A 16 11.14 8.72 -4.74
CA GLY A 16 10.18 9.44 -5.56
C GLY A 16 8.74 8.99 -5.34
N ASP A 17 7.81 9.66 -6.00
CA ASP A 17 6.41 9.22 -6.05
C ASP A 17 6.32 7.92 -6.87
N ALA A 18 5.81 6.86 -6.23
CA ALA A 18 5.59 5.57 -6.89
C ALA A 18 4.72 5.71 -8.14
N LEU A 19 3.74 6.63 -8.17
CA LEU A 19 2.90 6.88 -9.34
C LEU A 19 3.65 7.59 -10.48
N ALA A 20 4.80 8.20 -10.22
CA ALA A 20 5.69 8.77 -11.23
C ALA A 20 6.79 7.78 -11.67
N LEU A 21 7.19 6.86 -10.78
CA LEU A 21 8.25 5.88 -11.05
C LEU A 21 7.72 4.62 -11.72
N MET A 22 6.58 4.08 -11.29
CA MET A 22 5.98 2.85 -11.84
C MET A 22 5.74 2.89 -13.36
N PRO A 23 5.30 4.02 -13.97
CA PRO A 23 5.17 4.14 -15.43
C PRO A 23 6.47 3.87 -16.22
N GLN A 24 7.64 3.98 -15.57
CA GLN A 24 8.95 3.72 -16.20
C GLN A 24 9.35 2.24 -16.15
N VAL A 25 8.63 1.42 -15.37
CA VAL A 25 8.80 -0.04 -15.33
C VAL A 25 8.07 -0.65 -16.52
N PRO A 26 8.71 -1.51 -17.33
CA PRO A 26 8.06 -2.17 -18.45
C PRO A 26 6.90 -3.08 -18.03
N ASP A 27 5.94 -3.26 -18.94
CA ASP A 27 4.80 -4.16 -18.75
C ASP A 27 5.27 -5.59 -18.44
N GLY A 28 4.61 -6.22 -17.47
CA GLY A 28 4.88 -7.61 -17.09
C GLY A 28 6.30 -7.89 -16.57
N ALA A 29 7.07 -6.87 -16.17
CA ALA A 29 8.44 -7.03 -15.72
C ALA A 29 8.56 -7.62 -14.30
N VAL A 30 7.56 -7.41 -13.44
CA VAL A 30 7.59 -7.72 -12.00
C VAL A 30 6.86 -9.02 -11.70
N ASP A 31 7.46 -9.93 -10.94
CA ASP A 31 6.77 -11.17 -10.53
C ASP A 31 6.03 -11.06 -9.20
N LEU A 32 6.50 -10.18 -8.32
CA LEU A 32 5.93 -10.02 -6.99
C LEU A 32 5.92 -8.55 -6.60
N ILE A 33 4.75 -8.06 -6.21
CA ILE A 33 4.59 -6.74 -5.60
C ILE A 33 4.21 -6.96 -4.12
N VAL A 34 4.87 -6.25 -3.22
CA VAL A 34 4.48 -6.16 -1.81
C VAL A 34 4.32 -4.69 -1.51
N THR A 35 3.11 -4.28 -1.11
CA THR A 35 2.79 -2.87 -0.93
C THR A 35 2.00 -2.62 0.35
N ASP A 36 2.35 -1.53 1.03
CA ASP A 36 1.68 -0.98 2.21
C ASP A 36 1.25 0.47 1.89
N PRO A 37 0.17 0.65 1.10
CA PRO A 37 -0.28 1.97 0.67
C PRO A 37 -0.78 2.79 1.87
N PRO A 38 -0.86 4.13 1.74
CA PRO A 38 -1.50 4.99 2.76
C PRO A 38 -2.88 4.49 3.16
N PHE A 39 -3.32 4.69 4.42
CA PHE A 39 -4.64 4.19 4.87
C PHE A 39 -5.75 5.25 4.93
N ALA A 40 -5.46 6.52 4.62
CA ALA A 40 -6.41 7.64 4.70
C ALA A 40 -7.24 7.65 5.99
N ILE A 41 -6.55 7.66 7.13
CA ILE A 41 -7.14 7.53 8.47
C ILE A 41 -7.10 8.84 9.28
N ASP A 42 -6.77 9.96 8.62
CA ASP A 42 -6.46 11.26 9.22
C ASP A 42 -5.37 11.14 10.30
N PHE A 43 -4.32 10.37 10.02
CA PHE A 43 -3.21 10.19 10.95
C PHE A 43 -2.42 11.50 11.09
N LYS A 44 -2.75 12.25 12.14
CA LYS A 44 -1.93 13.37 12.58
C LYS A 44 -0.74 12.83 13.36
N ALA A 45 0.45 12.89 12.79
CA ALA A 45 1.70 12.55 13.47
C ALA A 45 1.94 13.54 14.64
N GLN A 46 1.41 13.22 15.83
CA GLN A 46 1.71 13.93 17.06
C GLN A 46 2.83 13.23 17.82
N ARG A 47 3.70 14.00 18.48
CA ARG A 47 4.80 13.52 19.34
C ARG A 47 4.38 12.47 20.38
N LEU A 48 3.09 12.42 20.74
CA LEU A 48 2.55 11.55 21.79
C LEU A 48 1.94 10.24 21.27
N ASN A 49 1.73 10.09 19.95
CA ASN A 49 1.06 8.89 19.40
C ASN A 49 1.95 7.65 19.43
N TYR A 50 3.27 7.85 19.48
CA TYR A 50 4.28 6.82 19.61
C TYR A 50 5.41 7.37 20.48
N ASN A 51 6.15 6.51 21.18
CA ASN A 51 7.36 6.89 21.91
C ASN A 51 8.52 7.21 20.94
N ARG A 52 8.31 8.19 20.06
CA ARG A 52 9.22 8.58 18.98
C ARG A 52 10.06 9.77 19.43
N THR A 53 11.37 9.68 19.22
CA THR A 53 12.25 10.85 19.29
C THR A 53 11.84 11.82 18.19
N GLY A 54 11.39 13.02 18.57
CA GLY A 54 10.80 13.99 17.63
C GLY A 54 11.71 14.40 16.46
N SER A 55 13.03 14.26 16.60
CA SER A 55 14.01 14.48 15.52
C SER A 55 13.93 13.46 14.38
N ASN A 56 13.33 12.29 14.64
CA ASN A 56 13.22 11.19 13.67
C ASN A 56 11.84 11.18 12.98
N VAL A 57 10.98 12.16 13.29
CA VAL A 57 9.71 12.34 12.60
C VAL A 57 9.99 13.22 11.39
N LEU A 58 10.09 12.59 10.22
CA LEU A 58 10.25 13.30 8.96
C LEU A 58 9.00 14.12 8.66
N GLU A 59 9.20 15.39 8.31
CA GLU A 59 8.17 16.20 7.66
C GLU A 59 7.99 15.71 6.22
N GLY A 60 6.75 15.68 5.70
CA GLY A 60 6.48 15.29 4.31
C GLY A 60 5.66 14.01 4.12
N TYR A 61 5.10 13.40 5.17
CA TYR A 61 4.01 12.42 4.95
C TYR A 61 2.76 13.18 4.49
N HIS A 62 2.47 13.08 3.19
CA HIS A 62 1.23 13.59 2.61
C HIS A 62 0.17 12.51 2.70
N GLU A 63 -0.80 12.71 3.58
CA GLU A 63 -1.94 11.80 3.67
C GLU A 63 -2.88 11.99 2.49
N ILE A 64 -3.45 10.90 2.00
CA ILE A 64 -4.46 10.93 0.95
C ILE A 64 -5.80 11.33 1.58
N PRO A 65 -6.47 12.39 1.10
CA PRO A 65 -7.81 12.73 1.56
C PRO A 65 -8.76 11.54 1.41
N LYS A 66 -9.62 11.38 2.40
CA LYS A 66 -10.56 10.26 2.51
C LYS A 66 -11.46 10.12 1.29
N GLU A 67 -11.85 11.25 0.71
CA GLU A 67 -12.73 11.37 -0.45
C GLU A 67 -12.00 11.02 -1.76
N GLU A 68 -10.68 11.19 -1.77
CA GLU A 68 -9.82 10.91 -2.93
C GLU A 68 -9.24 9.49 -2.91
N TYR A 69 -9.34 8.79 -1.78
CA TYR A 69 -8.68 7.51 -1.55
C TYR A 69 -9.07 6.41 -2.55
N GLY A 70 -10.34 6.34 -2.95
CA GLY A 70 -10.79 5.38 -3.94
C GLY A 70 -10.17 5.61 -5.32
N GLU A 71 -10.07 6.87 -5.76
CA GLU A 71 -9.44 7.20 -7.03
C GLU A 71 -7.93 7.01 -6.99
N PHE A 72 -7.29 7.43 -5.90
CA PHE A 72 -5.89 7.11 -5.63
C PHE A 72 -5.63 5.60 -5.73
N THR A 73 -6.51 4.79 -5.13
CA THR A 73 -6.39 3.33 -5.12
C THR A 73 -6.47 2.74 -6.52
N ARG A 74 -7.46 3.14 -7.32
CA ARG A 74 -7.59 2.70 -8.70
C ARG A 74 -6.36 3.05 -9.55
N ARG A 75 -5.80 4.25 -9.37
CA ARG A 75 -4.63 4.72 -10.14
C ARG A 75 -3.40 3.86 -9.90
N TRP A 76 -3.00 3.64 -8.64
CA TRP A 76 -1.80 2.84 -8.37
C TRP A 76 -2.02 1.37 -8.72
N MET A 77 -3.24 0.85 -8.53
CA MET A 77 -3.52 -0.55 -8.78
C MET A 77 -3.59 -0.89 -10.27
N ALA A 78 -4.05 0.04 -11.12
CA ALA A 78 -3.97 -0.10 -12.57
C ALA A 78 -2.52 -0.22 -13.06
N GLU A 79 -1.62 0.62 -12.54
CA GLU A 79 -0.20 0.53 -12.85
C GLU A 79 0.43 -0.74 -12.26
N ALA A 80 0.02 -1.17 -11.07
CA ALA A 80 0.46 -2.44 -10.48
C ALA A 80 0.08 -3.63 -11.38
N ALA A 81 -1.15 -3.66 -11.91
CA ALA A 81 -1.60 -4.67 -12.85
C ALA A 81 -0.80 -4.68 -14.16
N ARG A 82 -0.44 -3.49 -14.68
CA ARG A 82 0.37 -3.37 -15.90
C ARG A 82 1.78 -3.92 -15.73
N VAL A 83 2.46 -3.58 -14.63
CA VAL A 83 3.87 -3.97 -14.41
C VAL A 83 4.01 -5.42 -13.94
N LEU A 84 2.96 -6.01 -13.38
CA LEU A 84 2.96 -7.38 -12.91
C LEU A 84 2.91 -8.36 -14.08
N SER A 85 3.73 -9.41 -14.03
CA SER A 85 3.77 -10.45 -15.05
C SER A 85 2.46 -11.26 -15.04
N PRO A 86 2.08 -11.94 -16.15
CA PRO A 86 0.86 -12.75 -16.19
C PRO A 86 0.82 -13.91 -15.18
N LYS A 87 1.97 -14.25 -14.56
CA LYS A 87 2.10 -15.26 -13.51
C LYS A 87 2.47 -14.66 -12.16
N GLY A 88 2.50 -13.33 -12.07
CA GLY A 88 2.91 -12.62 -10.88
C GLY A 88 1.83 -12.61 -9.81
N SER A 89 2.20 -12.16 -8.62
CA SER A 89 1.28 -12.01 -7.50
C SER A 89 1.55 -10.70 -6.78
N MET A 90 0.57 -10.24 -6.01
CA MET A 90 0.68 -9.02 -5.23
C MET A 90 0.16 -9.28 -3.81
N TYR A 91 0.82 -8.69 -2.82
CA TYR A 91 0.33 -8.61 -1.45
C TYR A 91 0.05 -7.16 -1.10
N ILE A 92 -1.19 -6.86 -0.71
CA ILE A 92 -1.63 -5.51 -0.35
C ILE A 92 -1.94 -5.47 1.15
N PHE A 93 -1.17 -4.71 1.91
CA PHE A 93 -1.47 -4.44 3.31
C PHE A 93 -2.56 -3.36 3.40
N SER A 94 -3.53 -3.56 4.29
CA SER A 94 -4.63 -2.63 4.46
C SER A 94 -5.18 -2.64 5.89
N GLY A 95 -5.58 -1.47 6.37
CA GLY A 95 -6.44 -1.32 7.53
C GLY A 95 -7.91 -1.54 7.18
N TRP A 96 -8.75 -1.84 8.18
CA TRP A 96 -10.18 -2.05 7.97
C TRP A 96 -10.94 -0.80 7.47
N ASN A 97 -10.38 0.41 7.71
CA ASN A 97 -11.04 1.69 7.44
C ASN A 97 -11.33 1.94 5.96
N ARG A 98 -10.43 1.47 5.08
CA ARG A 98 -10.50 1.66 3.63
C ARG A 98 -10.44 0.34 2.85
N LEU A 99 -10.75 -0.76 3.53
CA LEU A 99 -10.71 -2.08 2.93
C LEU A 99 -11.64 -2.20 1.71
N ARG A 100 -12.81 -1.55 1.75
CA ARG A 100 -13.74 -1.50 0.61
C ARG A 100 -13.06 -0.91 -0.63
N ASP A 101 -12.42 0.25 -0.49
CA ASP A 101 -11.76 0.93 -1.62
C ASP A 101 -10.64 0.05 -2.23
N ILE A 102 -9.90 -0.69 -1.38
CA ILE A 102 -8.91 -1.66 -1.85
C ILE A 102 -9.57 -2.82 -2.61
N LEU A 103 -10.60 -3.45 -2.05
CA LEU A 103 -11.31 -4.57 -2.69
C LEU A 103 -11.93 -4.15 -4.03
N GLU A 104 -12.58 -2.98 -4.09
CA GLU A 104 -13.11 -2.41 -5.33
C GLU A 104 -11.99 -2.12 -6.34
N GLY A 105 -10.84 -1.65 -5.88
CA GLY A 105 -9.65 -1.48 -6.71
C GLY A 105 -9.19 -2.80 -7.34
N ILE A 106 -9.14 -3.87 -6.54
CA ILE A 106 -8.69 -5.22 -6.97
C ILE A 106 -9.60 -5.72 -8.10
N ASP A 107 -10.91 -5.64 -7.87
CA ASP A 107 -11.91 -6.07 -8.85
C ASP A 107 -11.82 -5.23 -10.14
N THR A 108 -11.70 -3.90 -10.01
CA THR A 108 -11.62 -2.98 -11.15
C THR A 108 -10.34 -3.20 -11.98
N ALA A 109 -9.22 -3.50 -11.33
CA ALA A 109 -7.95 -3.79 -11.99
C ALA A 109 -7.92 -5.19 -12.64
N GLY A 110 -8.95 -6.02 -12.44
CA GLY A 110 -9.05 -7.35 -13.03
C GLY A 110 -8.20 -8.42 -12.34
N PHE A 111 -7.81 -8.19 -11.08
CA PHE A 111 -7.11 -9.18 -10.29
C PHE A 111 -8.04 -10.28 -9.77
N THR A 112 -7.49 -11.48 -9.61
CA THR A 112 -8.17 -12.58 -8.90
C THR A 112 -7.66 -12.64 -7.47
N THR A 113 -8.52 -12.35 -6.49
CA THR A 113 -8.17 -12.52 -5.08
C THR A 113 -8.03 -14.00 -4.76
N ILE A 114 -6.83 -14.43 -4.33
CA ILE A 114 -6.57 -15.84 -3.98
C ILE A 114 -6.86 -16.08 -2.50
N ASN A 115 -6.37 -15.21 -1.62
CA ASN A 115 -6.58 -15.29 -0.19
C ASN A 115 -6.77 -13.90 0.40
N HIS A 116 -7.43 -13.86 1.55
CA HIS A 116 -7.48 -12.69 2.41
C HIS A 116 -6.93 -13.11 3.76
N LEU A 117 -5.69 -12.71 4.05
CA LEU A 117 -4.97 -13.06 5.25
C LEU A 117 -5.21 -12.02 6.34
N ILE A 118 -5.25 -12.48 7.59
CA ILE A 118 -5.38 -11.61 8.76
C ILE A 118 -4.07 -11.64 9.53
N TRP A 119 -3.34 -10.52 9.51
CA TRP A 119 -2.19 -10.36 10.36
C TRP A 119 -2.61 -9.82 11.73
N LYS A 120 -2.76 -10.72 12.71
CA LYS A 120 -3.06 -10.37 14.10
C LYS A 120 -1.79 -9.94 14.84
N TYR A 121 -1.86 -8.84 15.58
CA TYR A 121 -0.83 -8.43 16.54
C TYR A 121 -1.40 -8.39 17.98
N GLN A 122 -0.51 -8.52 18.97
CA GLN A 122 -0.90 -8.76 20.38
C GLN A 122 -1.13 -7.48 21.19
N PHE A 123 -0.86 -6.31 20.61
CA PHE A 123 -1.11 -5.01 21.24
C PHE A 123 -2.26 -4.30 20.54
N GLY A 124 -2.88 -3.35 21.23
CA GLY A 124 -4.00 -2.59 20.70
C GLY A 124 -3.95 -1.15 21.15
N VAL A 125 -4.45 -0.25 20.30
CA VAL A 125 -4.69 1.14 20.71
C VAL A 125 -5.84 1.18 21.71
N CYS A 126 -5.73 2.03 22.73
CA CYS A 126 -6.80 2.20 23.71
C CYS A 126 -8.05 2.77 23.03
N THR A 127 -9.17 2.04 23.09
CA THR A 127 -10.45 2.46 22.52
C THR A 127 -11.51 2.60 23.62
N LYS A 128 -12.35 3.62 23.53
CA LYS A 128 -13.49 3.83 24.46
C LYS A 128 -14.86 3.53 23.84
N LYS A 129 -14.98 3.70 22.52
CA LYS A 129 -16.26 3.69 21.79
C LYS A 129 -16.38 2.56 20.76
N LYS A 130 -15.37 1.69 20.65
CA LYS A 130 -15.30 0.61 19.66
C LYS A 130 -14.42 -0.52 20.16
N TYR A 131 -14.55 -1.68 19.52
CA TYR A 131 -13.60 -2.79 19.70
C TYR A 131 -12.19 -2.36 19.32
N VAL A 132 -11.21 -2.95 20.02
CA VAL A 132 -9.80 -2.76 19.72
C VAL A 132 -9.52 -3.37 18.35
N THR A 133 -8.95 -2.56 17.46
CA THR A 133 -8.37 -3.04 16.21
C THR A 133 -6.96 -3.53 16.52
N SER A 134 -6.72 -4.82 16.37
CA SER A 134 -5.41 -5.46 16.57
C SER A 134 -5.02 -6.40 15.43
N HIS A 135 -5.45 -6.06 14.21
CA HIS A 135 -5.10 -6.80 13.01
C HIS A 135 -4.99 -5.89 11.79
N TYR A 136 -4.30 -6.39 10.77
CA TYR A 136 -4.30 -5.89 9.40
C TYR A 136 -4.87 -6.94 8.44
N HIS A 137 -5.39 -6.44 7.33
CA HIS A 137 -5.80 -7.23 6.18
C HIS A 137 -4.63 -7.30 5.21
N ILE A 138 -4.33 -8.50 4.70
CA ILE A 138 -3.40 -8.69 3.59
C ILE A 138 -4.18 -9.41 2.49
N LEU A 139 -4.32 -8.75 1.35
CA LEU A 139 -5.04 -9.25 0.17
C LEU A 139 -4.04 -9.71 -0.89
#